data_AF-A0A7Y1TCG2-F1
#
_entry.id   AF-A0A7Y1TCG2-F1
#
_cell.length_a   1.000
_cell.length_b   1.000
_cell.length_c   1.000
_cell.angle_alpha   90.00
_cell.angle_beta   90.00
_cell.angle_gamma   90.00
#
_symmetry.space_group_name_H-M   'P 1'
#
loop_
_entity.id
_entity.type
_entity.pdbx_description
1 polymer ?
#
loop_
_entity_poly.entity_id
_entity_poly.type
_entity_poly.pdbx_seq_one_letter_code
_entity_poly.pdbx_strand_id
1 'polypeptide(L)'
;ASALQDGAAANVEIPGSALGASGPGGDAFGFSGGALGSAGGASGSANPGGLCDISMLDNVSGKGMVYFVSLCNVAEIRRTMDMACYATTLASIDDKLRSLLPGNAVVSSYSGENWVIAISETNETDSHLGKEICQLIDQTINSASEAANSAFTAIGISKYGVADMTARDAIEKAFHVCASQLASGGFKLFAPRIDNAQGSAALKSAMELDRLKIKYQPVIGLHNQSTQWYDAFVFMRNDAGVEQDAAELLESLGIEKDNVALDQWLVSQSIDALSSLVYENPNISLSVPLTASAVSDEKFVDWLIETVQASGLPKDSISFNVSAEHAQSYEAKCRKLFTKLLENGFKTTIKGVASEQTDIV
;
A
#
# COMPACT_ATOMS: atom_id res chain seq x y z
N ALA A 1 51.88 20.01 -31.89
CA ALA A 1 51.74 19.01 -30.82
C ALA A 1 50.38 18.34 -31.03
N SER A 2 50.33 17.22 -31.74
CA SER A 2 50.43 15.83 -31.21
C SER A 2 49.22 15.48 -30.35
N ALA A 3 48.47 14.38 -30.50
CA ALA A 3 48.35 13.32 -31.51
C ALA A 3 47.11 12.49 -31.12
N LEU A 4 46.38 12.00 -32.13
CA LEU A 4 45.77 10.66 -32.28
C LEU A 4 45.82 9.68 -31.08
N GLN A 5 44.70 9.02 -30.75
CA GLN A 5 44.49 7.58 -31.06
C GLN A 5 43.12 7.02 -30.67
N ASP A 6 42.53 6.31 -31.64
CA ASP A 6 41.48 5.29 -31.52
C ASP A 6 41.91 4.11 -30.62
N GLY A 7 40.93 3.43 -30.02
CA GLY A 7 41.15 2.17 -29.29
C GLY A 7 39.87 1.41 -28.92
N ALA A 8 39.51 0.47 -29.79
CA ALA A 8 38.54 -0.62 -29.69
C ALA A 8 38.12 -1.09 -28.27
N ALA A 9 36.80 -1.27 -28.08
CA ALA A 9 36.24 -2.06 -26.99
C ALA A 9 35.96 -3.49 -27.47
N ALA A 10 36.63 -4.45 -26.82
CA ALA A 10 36.56 -5.87 -27.08
C ALA A 10 35.26 -6.49 -26.54
N ASN A 11 34.68 -7.37 -27.36
CA ASN A 11 33.61 -8.30 -27.00
C ASN A 11 34.16 -9.32 -25.98
N VAL A 12 33.48 -9.50 -24.85
CA VAL A 12 33.77 -10.56 -23.88
C VAL A 12 32.69 -11.63 -24.02
N GLU A 13 33.06 -12.74 -24.66
CA GLU A 13 32.35 -14.01 -24.64
C GLU A 13 32.53 -14.68 -23.27
N ILE A 14 31.43 -15.13 -22.66
CA ILE A 14 31.44 -16.04 -21.52
C ILE A 14 30.98 -17.43 -22.02
N PRO A 15 31.75 -18.51 -21.79
CA PRO A 15 31.46 -19.82 -22.37
C PRO A 15 30.37 -20.57 -21.60
N GLY A 16 29.48 -21.20 -22.37
CA GLY A 16 28.48 -22.13 -21.88
C GLY A 16 29.10 -23.44 -21.38
N SER A 17 28.63 -23.91 -20.22
CA SER A 17 28.88 -25.26 -19.73
C SER A 17 27.63 -26.11 -19.94
N ALA A 18 27.76 -27.11 -20.81
CA ALA A 18 26.78 -28.14 -21.09
C ALA A 18 27.17 -29.43 -20.36
N LEU A 19 26.32 -29.91 -19.46
CA LEU A 19 26.27 -31.25 -18.85
C LEU A 19 24.80 -31.42 -18.44
N GLY A 20 24.01 -32.42 -18.79
CA GLY A 20 24.20 -33.74 -19.39
C GLY A 20 23.00 -34.54 -18.92
N ALA A 21 22.12 -34.96 -19.83
CA ALA A 21 20.93 -35.76 -19.51
C ALA A 21 21.16 -37.23 -19.90
N SER A 22 20.98 -38.13 -18.94
CA SER A 22 20.62 -39.55 -19.17
C SER A 22 20.25 -40.23 -17.83
N GLY A 23 19.03 -40.79 -17.73
CA GLY A 23 18.63 -41.74 -16.67
C GLY A 23 19.09 -43.18 -17.00
N PRO A 24 18.42 -44.26 -16.57
CA PRO A 24 17.37 -44.43 -15.53
C PRO A 24 17.61 -45.66 -14.60
N GLY A 25 16.69 -45.93 -13.66
CA GLY A 25 16.58 -47.16 -12.86
C GLY A 25 16.53 -46.89 -11.36
N GLY A 26 15.70 -47.50 -10.53
CA GLY A 26 14.71 -48.55 -10.67
C GLY A 26 14.00 -48.75 -9.31
N ASP A 27 13.05 -49.67 -9.31
CA ASP A 27 12.47 -50.38 -8.18
C ASP A 27 11.29 -49.78 -7.40
N ALA A 28 10.17 -50.45 -7.63
CA ALA A 28 8.93 -50.45 -6.89
C ALA A 28 9.06 -51.21 -5.56
N PHE A 29 8.33 -50.77 -4.53
CA PHE A 29 7.65 -51.67 -3.59
C PHE A 29 6.42 -50.96 -3.04
N GLY A 30 5.25 -51.54 -3.32
CA GLY A 30 3.99 -51.16 -2.70
C GLY A 30 3.80 -51.86 -1.36
N PHE A 31 3.03 -51.24 -0.46
CA PHE A 31 2.21 -51.96 0.51
C PHE A 31 0.90 -51.21 0.74
N SER A 32 -0.15 -52.00 0.83
CA SER A 32 -1.55 -51.66 0.92
C SER A 32 -2.04 -51.59 2.37
N GLY A 33 -3.15 -50.87 2.56
CA GLY A 33 -4.23 -51.30 3.45
C GLY A 33 -4.36 -50.59 4.79
N GLY A 34 -5.59 -50.16 5.10
CA GLY A 34 -6.05 -50.05 6.49
C GLY A 34 -6.92 -48.83 6.79
N ALA A 35 -8.20 -48.89 6.47
CA ALA A 35 -9.22 -48.08 7.14
C ALA A 35 -9.66 -48.79 8.44
N LEU A 36 -9.83 -48.03 9.53
CA LEU A 36 -10.80 -48.26 10.62
C LEU A 36 -10.66 -47.14 11.67
N GLY A 37 -11.79 -46.54 12.05
CA GLY A 37 -11.85 -45.36 12.91
C GLY A 37 -11.87 -45.64 14.42
N SER A 38 -11.89 -44.57 15.20
CA SER A 38 -12.64 -44.47 16.47
C SER A 38 -12.63 -43.03 16.99
N ALA A 39 -13.73 -42.66 17.62
CA ALA A 39 -13.97 -41.39 18.30
C ALA A 39 -13.26 -41.33 19.65
N GLY A 40 -12.97 -40.12 20.13
CA GLY A 40 -12.57 -39.87 21.52
C GLY A 40 -12.01 -38.46 21.70
N GLY A 41 -12.82 -37.55 22.24
CA GLY A 41 -12.33 -36.23 22.67
C GLY A 41 -11.49 -36.33 23.94
N ALA A 42 -10.47 -35.48 24.05
CA ALA A 42 -9.94 -35.00 25.33
C ALA A 42 -9.03 -33.79 25.11
N SER A 43 -9.41 -32.69 25.79
CA SER A 43 -8.55 -31.81 26.58
C SER A 43 -7.23 -31.33 26.01
N GLY A 44 -7.10 -30.00 25.90
CA GLY A 44 -5.87 -29.29 25.60
C GLY A 44 -4.71 -29.72 26.50
N SER A 45 -3.58 -29.97 25.85
CA SER A 45 -2.27 -30.09 26.47
C SER A 45 -1.32 -29.21 25.67
N ALA A 46 -0.99 -28.04 26.23
CA ALA A 46 0.06 -27.17 25.71
C ALA A 46 1.38 -27.96 25.71
N ASN A 47 1.98 -28.10 24.53
CA ASN A 47 3.26 -28.77 24.35
C ASN A 47 4.38 -27.74 24.53
N PRO A 48 5.27 -27.84 25.53
CA PRO A 48 6.36 -26.90 25.72
C PRO A 48 7.56 -27.38 24.92
N GLY A 49 7.73 -26.90 23.68
CA GLY A 49 8.93 -27.18 22.88
C GLY A 49 8.71 -27.45 21.39
N GLY A 50 7.52 -27.23 20.84
CA GLY A 50 7.29 -27.29 19.40
C GLY A 50 7.60 -25.95 18.73
N LEU A 51 8.41 -25.96 17.67
CA LEU A 51 8.42 -24.89 16.67
C LEU A 51 6.96 -24.51 16.36
N CYS A 52 6.62 -23.25 16.61
CA CYS A 52 5.24 -22.82 16.57
C CYS A 52 4.70 -22.87 15.14
N ASP A 53 3.51 -23.45 15.01
CA ASP A 53 2.93 -23.80 13.72
C ASP A 53 2.37 -22.54 13.03
N ILE A 54 3.20 -21.91 12.20
CA ILE A 54 2.79 -20.78 11.33
C ILE A 54 1.75 -21.25 10.30
N SER A 55 1.53 -22.56 10.13
CA SER A 55 0.54 -23.12 9.21
C SER A 55 -0.89 -22.65 9.49
N MET A 56 -1.20 -22.20 10.72
CA MET A 56 -2.50 -21.57 11.01
C MET A 56 -2.67 -20.21 10.31
N LEU A 57 -1.57 -19.51 10.03
CA LEU A 57 -1.55 -18.24 9.30
C LEU A 57 -1.61 -18.44 7.78
N ASP A 58 -1.24 -19.62 7.28
CA ASP A 58 -1.36 -19.98 5.86
C ASP A 58 -2.83 -20.14 5.40
N ASN A 59 -3.73 -20.44 6.34
CA ASN A 59 -5.17 -20.56 6.09
C ASN A 59 -5.93 -19.24 6.23
N VAL A 60 -5.24 -18.14 6.50
CA VAL A 60 -5.86 -16.81 6.57
C VAL A 60 -6.16 -16.36 5.15
N SER A 61 -7.41 -16.58 4.74
CA SER A 61 -7.93 -16.18 3.43
C SER A 61 -8.59 -14.80 3.51
N GLY A 62 -8.44 -14.01 2.45
CA GLY A 62 -9.01 -12.67 2.35
C GLY A 62 -7.97 -11.56 2.43
N LYS A 63 -8.42 -10.35 2.80
CA LYS A 63 -7.59 -9.15 2.96
C LYS A 63 -7.38 -8.84 4.42
N GLY A 64 -6.19 -8.37 4.77
CA GLY A 64 -5.90 -8.00 6.14
C GLY A 64 -4.48 -7.55 6.40
N MET A 65 -4.11 -7.56 7.66
CA MET A 65 -2.83 -7.10 8.18
C MET A 65 -2.12 -8.19 8.97
N VAL A 66 -0.81 -8.23 8.86
CA VAL A 66 0.09 -9.00 9.71
C VAL A 66 0.97 -8.05 10.50
N TYR A 67 1.07 -8.28 11.80
CA TYR A 67 1.98 -7.60 12.72
C TYR A 67 3.00 -8.62 13.21
N PHE A 68 4.27 -8.37 12.94
CA PHE A 68 5.39 -9.07 13.57
C PHE A 68 5.87 -8.21 14.74
N VAL A 69 5.66 -8.69 15.95
CA VAL A 69 6.00 -8.01 17.21
C VAL A 69 7.21 -8.69 17.81
N SER A 70 8.22 -7.91 18.22
CA SER A 70 9.45 -8.40 18.83
C SER A 70 9.82 -7.53 20.03
N LEU A 71 10.34 -8.15 21.08
CA LEU A 71 10.99 -7.40 22.16
C LEU A 71 12.35 -6.88 21.70
N CYS A 72 12.56 -5.56 21.82
CA CYS A 72 13.89 -4.98 21.66
C CYS A 72 14.62 -4.92 23.01
N ASN A 73 15.95 -4.85 22.93
CA ASN A 73 16.82 -4.71 24.10
C ASN A 73 16.62 -5.78 25.19
N VAL A 74 16.35 -7.03 24.79
CA VAL A 74 16.13 -8.18 25.68
C VAL A 74 17.28 -8.38 26.68
N ALA A 75 18.51 -8.04 26.30
CA ALA A 75 19.66 -8.12 27.18
C ALA A 75 19.55 -7.19 28.40
N GLU A 76 18.92 -6.03 28.26
CA GLU A 76 18.68 -5.10 29.37
C GLU A 76 17.54 -5.59 30.28
N ILE A 77 16.47 -6.11 29.69
CA ILE A 77 15.36 -6.73 30.42
C ILE A 77 15.88 -7.87 31.29
N ARG A 78 16.72 -8.75 30.73
CA ARG A 78 17.31 -9.89 31.47
C ARG A 78 18.37 -9.51 32.50
N ARG A 79 18.93 -8.29 32.44
CA ARG A 79 19.85 -7.78 33.48
C ARG A 79 19.10 -7.21 34.68
N THR A 80 17.89 -6.71 34.45
CA THR A 80 17.08 -6.04 35.48
C THR A 80 16.06 -6.99 36.13
N MET A 81 15.70 -8.08 35.45
CA MET A 81 14.72 -9.06 35.94
C MET A 81 15.35 -10.42 36.24
N ASP A 82 14.89 -11.05 37.33
CA ASP A 82 15.14 -12.46 37.60
C ASP A 82 14.41 -13.37 36.60
N MET A 83 14.93 -14.58 36.39
CA MET A 83 14.40 -15.56 35.43
C MET A 83 12.90 -15.87 35.62
N ALA A 84 12.43 -15.96 36.87
CA ALA A 84 11.02 -16.21 37.17
C ALA A 84 10.12 -15.00 36.86
N CYS A 85 10.61 -13.79 37.13
CA CYS A 85 9.90 -12.55 36.81
C CYS A 85 9.81 -12.37 35.28
N TYR A 86 10.88 -12.67 34.57
CA TYR A 86 10.94 -12.62 33.12
C TYR A 86 9.92 -13.56 32.46
N ALA A 87 9.87 -14.83 32.88
CA ALA A 87 8.89 -15.79 32.36
C ALA A 87 7.43 -15.38 32.64
N THR A 88 7.16 -14.85 33.83
CA THR A 88 5.82 -14.37 34.20
C THR A 88 5.41 -13.14 33.39
N THR A 89 6.37 -12.25 33.10
CA THR A 89 6.15 -11.06 32.26
C THR A 89 5.80 -11.45 30.83
N LEU A 90 6.52 -12.41 30.24
CA LEU A 90 6.21 -12.93 28.90
C LEU A 90 4.81 -13.56 28.82
N ALA A 91 4.44 -14.36 29.81
CA ALA A 91 3.10 -14.93 29.90
C ALA A 91 2.02 -13.83 30.02
N SER A 92 2.26 -12.81 30.86
CA SER A 92 1.34 -11.68 30.99
C SER A 92 1.21 -10.87 29.71
N ILE A 93 2.27 -10.74 28.91
CA ILE A 93 2.22 -10.09 27.60
C ILE A 93 1.35 -10.89 26.64
N ASP A 94 1.51 -12.22 26.56
CA ASP A 94 0.70 -13.07 25.69
C ASP A 94 -0.80 -12.96 26.02
N ASP A 95 -1.15 -13.04 27.32
CA ASP A 95 -2.53 -12.90 27.78
C ASP A 95 -3.12 -11.52 27.45
N LYS A 96 -2.35 -10.46 27.68
CA LYS A 96 -2.78 -9.08 27.39
C LYS A 96 -2.93 -8.83 25.89
N LEU A 97 -2.03 -9.37 25.06
CA LEU A 97 -2.15 -9.28 23.60
C LEU A 97 -3.42 -9.97 23.10
N ARG A 98 -3.72 -11.18 23.60
CA ARG A 98 -4.95 -11.90 23.25
C ARG A 98 -6.22 -11.17 23.71
N SER A 99 -6.16 -10.44 24.83
CA SER A 99 -7.30 -9.67 25.33
C SER A 99 -7.50 -8.33 24.61
N LEU A 100 -6.44 -7.73 24.06
CA LEU A 100 -6.50 -6.46 23.33
C LEU A 100 -7.07 -6.64 21.92
N LEU A 101 -6.79 -7.78 21.31
CA LEU A 101 -7.08 -8.00 19.89
C LEU A 101 -8.55 -8.37 19.65
N PRO A 102 -9.10 -7.99 18.48
CA PRO A 102 -10.47 -8.33 18.10
C PRO A 102 -10.62 -9.85 17.91
N GLY A 103 -11.84 -10.37 18.05
CA GLY A 103 -12.12 -11.82 18.00
C GLY A 103 -11.81 -12.51 16.65
N ASN A 104 -11.51 -11.74 15.61
CA ASN A 104 -11.05 -12.21 14.30
C ASN A 104 -9.52 -12.23 14.14
N ALA A 105 -8.76 -11.87 15.19
CA ALA A 105 -7.32 -11.86 15.17
C ALA A 105 -6.74 -13.24 15.51
N VAL A 106 -5.75 -13.67 14.74
CA VAL A 106 -4.96 -14.88 14.97
C VAL A 106 -3.63 -14.47 15.58
N VAL A 107 -3.32 -14.96 16.79
CA VAL A 107 -2.06 -14.70 17.49
C VAL A 107 -1.27 -15.98 17.64
N SER A 108 -0.05 -15.99 17.10
CA SER A 108 0.92 -17.07 17.23
C SER A 108 2.22 -16.56 17.84
N SER A 109 2.70 -17.21 18.89
CA SER A 109 4.03 -16.92 19.46
C SER A 109 5.07 -17.64 18.61
N TYR A 110 5.98 -16.94 17.93
CA TYR A 110 6.96 -17.56 17.03
C TYR A 110 8.16 -18.15 17.79
N SER A 111 8.65 -17.40 18.76
CA SER A 111 9.72 -17.74 19.70
C SER A 111 9.46 -16.84 20.89
N GLY A 112 9.48 -17.30 22.15
CA GLY A 112 8.82 -16.63 23.30
C GLY A 112 9.00 -15.11 23.56
N GLU A 113 9.81 -14.40 22.79
CA GLU A 113 10.00 -12.94 22.75
C GLU A 113 9.41 -12.26 21.49
N ASN A 114 8.79 -13.05 20.60
CA ASN A 114 8.29 -12.67 19.28
C ASN A 114 6.88 -13.22 19.06
N TRP A 115 5.98 -12.37 18.58
CA TRP A 115 4.60 -12.71 18.27
C TRP A 115 4.27 -12.33 16.82
N VAL A 116 3.47 -13.17 16.17
CA VAL A 116 2.88 -12.91 14.86
C VAL A 116 1.38 -12.80 15.04
N ILE A 117 0.82 -11.66 14.66
CA ILE A 117 -0.60 -11.36 14.77
C ILE A 117 -1.14 -11.13 13.36
N ALA A 118 -2.15 -11.86 12.93
CA ALA A 118 -2.87 -11.59 11.69
C ALA A 118 -4.31 -11.16 11.99
N ILE A 119 -4.75 -10.07 11.37
CA ILE A 119 -6.09 -9.52 11.53
C ILE A 119 -6.71 -9.41 10.14
N SER A 120 -7.84 -10.10 9.94
CA SER A 120 -8.65 -9.95 8.73
C SER A 120 -9.52 -8.69 8.84
N GLU A 121 -9.58 -7.92 7.76
CA GLU A 121 -10.24 -6.60 7.58
C GLU A 121 -11.11 -6.03 8.73
N THR A 122 -10.72 -4.87 9.25
CA THR A 122 -11.57 -3.94 10.02
C THR A 122 -11.31 -2.50 9.54
N ASN A 123 -12.38 -1.72 9.40
CA ASN A 123 -12.48 -0.48 8.62
C ASN A 123 -11.75 0.77 9.14
N GLU A 124 -10.93 0.76 10.21
CA GLU A 124 -10.40 2.02 10.75
C GLU A 124 -8.94 2.01 11.24
N THR A 125 -8.17 2.94 10.67
CA THR A 125 -6.90 3.53 11.14
C THR A 125 -5.81 2.57 11.63
N ASP A 126 -5.17 1.95 10.63
CA ASP A 126 -3.97 1.11 10.61
C ASP A 126 -2.82 1.43 11.60
N SER A 127 -2.74 2.66 12.11
CA SER A 127 -1.67 3.10 13.01
C SER A 127 -2.03 3.03 14.50
N HIS A 128 -3.31 2.95 14.86
CA HIS A 128 -3.74 3.00 16.26
C HIS A 128 -3.37 1.71 17.01
N LEU A 129 -3.71 0.57 16.40
CA LEU A 129 -3.48 -0.75 17.01
C LEU A 129 -1.98 -1.05 17.20
N GLY A 130 -1.13 -0.68 16.24
CA GLY A 130 0.33 -0.79 16.40
C GLY A 130 0.87 0.03 17.58
N LYS A 131 0.32 1.23 17.80
CA LYS A 131 0.68 2.08 18.92
C LYS A 131 0.18 1.52 20.25
N GLU A 132 -1.04 0.98 20.29
CA GLU A 132 -1.60 0.33 21.48
C GLU A 132 -0.79 -0.90 21.90
N ILE A 133 -0.38 -1.74 20.94
CA ILE A 133 0.49 -2.90 21.21
C ILE A 133 1.82 -2.43 21.82
N CYS A 134 2.48 -1.42 21.23
CA CYS A 134 3.72 -0.88 21.79
C CYS A 134 3.52 -0.37 23.23
N GLN A 135 2.47 0.42 23.47
CA GLN A 135 2.19 0.98 24.79
C GLN A 135 1.90 -0.11 25.84
N LEU A 136 1.14 -1.14 25.46
CA LEU A 136 0.78 -2.25 26.33
C LEU A 136 2.02 -3.05 26.77
N ILE A 137 2.90 -3.38 25.83
CA ILE A 137 4.12 -4.15 26.09
C ILE A 137 5.10 -3.30 26.91
N ASP A 138 5.34 -2.05 26.50
CA ASP A 138 6.26 -1.15 27.20
C ASP A 138 5.80 -0.89 28.63
N GLN A 139 4.50 -0.66 28.89
CA GLN A 139 3.97 -0.50 30.26
C GLN A 139 4.14 -1.76 31.11
N THR A 140 3.95 -2.94 30.50
CA THR A 140 4.06 -4.21 31.21
C THR A 140 5.51 -4.48 31.62
N ILE A 141 6.48 -4.17 30.76
CA ILE A 141 7.91 -4.34 31.05
C ILE A 141 8.39 -3.28 32.06
N ASN A 142 8.00 -2.01 31.89
CA ASN A 142 8.36 -0.94 32.82
C ASN A 142 7.74 -1.10 34.22
N SER A 143 6.61 -1.81 34.35
CA SER A 143 6.02 -2.09 35.67
C SER A 143 6.74 -3.22 36.40
N ALA A 144 7.43 -4.09 35.67
CA ALA A 144 8.10 -5.27 36.19
C ALA A 144 9.64 -5.12 36.27
N SER A 145 10.22 -4.15 35.55
CA SER A 145 11.62 -3.74 35.62
C SER A 145 11.73 -2.36 36.26
N GLU A 146 12.72 -2.14 37.15
CA GLU A 146 13.07 -0.80 37.63
C GLU A 146 13.82 0.05 36.58
N ALA A 147 13.83 -0.37 35.30
CA ALA A 147 14.47 0.33 34.20
C ALA A 147 13.77 1.66 33.86
N ALA A 148 14.57 2.63 33.40
CA ALA A 148 14.07 3.93 32.97
C ALA A 148 13.29 3.81 31.65
N ASN A 149 12.13 4.49 31.58
CA ASN A 149 11.21 4.64 30.44
C ASN A 149 11.88 4.50 29.05
N SER A 150 12.03 3.26 28.61
CA SER A 150 12.61 2.91 27.31
C SER A 150 11.58 2.15 26.49
N ALA A 151 11.64 2.30 25.17
CA ALA A 151 10.84 1.48 24.26
C ALA A 151 11.45 0.07 24.25
N PHE A 152 10.63 -0.94 24.56
CA PHE A 152 11.03 -2.35 24.58
C PHE A 152 10.34 -3.16 23.48
N THR A 153 9.58 -2.48 22.61
CA THR A 153 8.80 -3.11 21.56
C THR A 153 9.24 -2.62 20.20
N ALA A 154 9.48 -3.56 19.29
CA ALA A 154 9.63 -3.32 17.86
C ALA A 154 8.52 -4.05 17.10
N ILE A 155 7.85 -3.36 16.17
CA ILE A 155 6.76 -3.94 15.39
C ILE A 155 6.99 -3.66 13.91
N GLY A 156 6.91 -4.70 13.08
CA GLY A 156 6.76 -4.59 11.64
C GLY A 156 5.35 -4.96 11.23
N ILE A 157 4.72 -4.16 10.38
CA ILE A 157 3.33 -4.36 9.93
C ILE A 157 3.35 -4.61 8.42
N SER A 158 2.52 -5.49 7.86
CA SER A 158 2.37 -5.68 6.40
C SER A 158 0.95 -6.06 6.01
N LYS A 159 0.42 -5.52 4.91
CA LYS A 159 -0.88 -5.94 4.34
C LYS A 159 -0.73 -7.24 3.53
N TYR A 160 -1.76 -8.08 3.54
CA TYR A 160 -1.92 -9.27 2.70
C TYR A 160 -3.28 -9.24 1.98
N GLY A 161 -3.39 -9.98 0.87
CA GLY A 161 -4.59 -9.93 0.00
C GLY A 161 -4.65 -8.68 -0.89
N VAL A 162 -3.52 -7.99 -1.02
CA VAL A 162 -3.31 -6.72 -1.73
C VAL A 162 -2.18 -6.97 -2.74
N ALA A 163 -2.35 -6.56 -4.01
CA ALA A 163 -1.36 -6.71 -5.08
C ALA A 163 -0.72 -8.13 -5.18
N ASP A 164 -1.54 -9.18 -5.11
CA ASP A 164 -1.13 -10.60 -5.14
C ASP A 164 -0.22 -11.04 -3.96
N MET A 165 -0.09 -10.21 -2.91
CA MET A 165 0.68 -10.52 -1.71
C MET A 165 -0.03 -11.57 -0.86
N THR A 166 0.60 -12.74 -0.69
CA THR A 166 0.07 -13.78 0.20
C THR A 166 0.32 -13.45 1.67
N ALA A 167 -0.43 -14.08 2.59
CA ALA A 167 -0.21 -13.92 4.03
C ALA A 167 1.23 -14.30 4.43
N ARG A 168 1.81 -15.33 3.79
CA ARG A 168 3.19 -15.76 4.00
C ARG A 168 4.20 -14.69 3.60
N ASP A 169 4.03 -14.11 2.41
CA ASP A 169 4.89 -13.03 1.94
C ASP A 169 4.78 -11.81 2.87
N ALA A 170 3.57 -11.46 3.31
CA ALA A 170 3.35 -10.37 4.24
C ALA A 170 4.02 -10.60 5.61
N ILE A 171 4.03 -11.84 6.13
CA ILE A 171 4.78 -12.19 7.35
C ILE A 171 6.28 -11.92 7.16
N GLU A 172 6.85 -12.37 6.04
CA GLU A 172 8.28 -12.17 5.76
C GLU A 172 8.61 -10.67 5.62
N LYS A 173 7.76 -9.89 4.95
CA LYS A 173 7.94 -8.44 4.86
C LYS A 173 7.81 -7.75 6.23
N ALA A 174 6.82 -8.13 7.04
CA ALA A 174 6.66 -7.62 8.40
C ALA A 174 7.89 -7.95 9.26
N PHE A 175 8.45 -9.16 9.14
CA PHE A 175 9.67 -9.57 9.83
C PHE A 175 10.87 -8.66 9.47
N HIS A 176 11.10 -8.43 8.18
CA HIS A 176 12.19 -7.54 7.74
C HIS A 176 12.01 -6.09 8.22
N VAL A 177 10.78 -5.59 8.24
CA VAL A 177 10.49 -4.24 8.73
C VAL A 177 10.67 -4.15 10.24
N CYS A 178 10.24 -5.17 10.98
CA CYS A 178 10.48 -5.26 12.43
C CYS A 178 11.98 -5.23 12.76
N ALA A 179 12.80 -5.94 11.98
CA ALA A 179 14.25 -5.95 12.17
C ALA A 179 14.85 -4.53 12.06
N SER A 180 14.30 -3.68 11.19
CA SER A 180 14.73 -2.28 11.07
C SER A 180 14.32 -1.39 12.26
N GLN A 181 13.39 -1.84 13.12
CA GLN A 181 12.91 -1.11 14.30
C GLN A 181 13.51 -1.60 15.61
N LEU A 182 14.26 -2.71 15.62
CA LEU A 182 14.88 -3.25 16.84
C LEU A 182 15.83 -2.28 17.53
N ALA A 183 16.43 -1.34 16.79
CA ALA A 183 17.37 -0.36 17.35
C ALA A 183 16.68 0.89 17.91
N SER A 184 15.56 1.33 17.32
CA SER A 184 14.85 2.55 17.73
C SER A 184 13.66 2.28 18.65
N GLY A 185 13.15 1.04 18.65
CA GLY A 185 11.81 0.73 19.15
C GLY A 185 10.73 1.34 18.25
N GLY A 186 9.47 1.03 18.56
CA GLY A 186 8.29 1.52 17.87
C GLY A 186 7.78 0.58 16.77
N PHE A 187 6.89 1.09 15.92
CA PHE A 187 6.28 0.33 14.83
C PHE A 187 6.56 0.95 13.47
N LYS A 188 6.67 0.11 12.44
CA LYS A 188 6.80 0.55 11.05
C LYS A 188 5.95 -0.32 10.14
N LEU A 189 5.24 0.33 9.22
CA LEU A 189 4.45 -0.34 8.19
C LEU A 189 5.30 -0.63 6.96
N PHE A 190 5.24 -1.88 6.48
CA PHE A 190 5.82 -2.32 5.24
C PHE A 190 5.14 -1.60 4.09
N ALA A 191 6.00 -0.96 3.31
CA ALA A 191 5.69 -0.29 2.09
C ALA A 191 6.46 -0.98 0.97
N PRO A 192 5.81 -1.41 -0.12
CA PRO A 192 6.55 -1.76 -1.31
C PRO A 192 7.31 -0.50 -1.78
N ARG A 193 8.64 -0.60 -1.88
CA ARG A 193 9.47 0.48 -2.41
C ARG A 193 9.05 0.76 -3.85
N ILE A 194 8.81 2.04 -4.15
CA ILE A 194 8.44 2.54 -5.47
C ILE A 194 9.64 2.50 -6.43
N ASP A 195 10.87 2.38 -5.91
CA ASP A 195 12.09 2.68 -6.68
C ASP A 195 12.44 1.72 -7.82
N ASN A 196 11.83 0.53 -7.96
CA ASN A 196 12.19 -0.41 -9.03
C ASN A 196 11.17 -1.50 -9.38
N ALA A 197 9.98 -1.51 -8.77
CA ALA A 197 8.89 -2.34 -9.29
C ALA A 197 8.23 -1.54 -10.41
N GLN A 198 7.95 -2.16 -11.56
CA GLN A 198 7.14 -1.62 -12.66
C GLN A 198 6.03 -0.74 -12.07
N GLY A 199 6.17 0.58 -12.11
CA GLY A 199 5.47 1.44 -11.14
C GLY A 199 3.95 1.51 -11.30
N SER A 200 3.36 0.82 -12.27
CA SER A 200 1.93 0.46 -12.25
C SER A 200 1.57 -0.44 -11.06
N ALA A 201 2.43 -1.39 -10.69
CA ALA A 201 2.28 -2.25 -9.50
C ALA A 201 2.48 -1.45 -8.19
N ALA A 202 3.39 -0.49 -8.20
CA ALA A 202 3.62 0.41 -7.06
C ALA A 202 2.44 1.38 -6.88
N LEU A 203 1.89 1.93 -7.97
CA LEU A 203 0.70 2.78 -7.94
C LEU A 203 -0.52 1.99 -7.46
N LYS A 204 -0.72 0.78 -7.99
CA LYS A 204 -1.80 -0.12 -7.55
C LYS A 204 -1.67 -0.42 -6.06
N SER A 205 -0.46 -0.70 -5.58
CA SER A 205 -0.20 -0.87 -4.15
C SER A 205 -0.51 0.42 -3.37
N ALA A 206 -0.11 1.60 -3.83
CA ALA A 206 -0.40 2.86 -3.14
C ALA A 206 -1.91 3.16 -3.05
N MET A 207 -2.66 2.83 -4.11
CA MET A 207 -4.13 2.90 -4.14
C MET A 207 -4.74 1.93 -3.11
N GLU A 208 -4.28 0.68 -3.06
CA GLU A 208 -4.83 -0.33 -2.15
C GLU A 208 -4.37 -0.14 -0.69
N LEU A 209 -3.30 0.63 -0.45
CA LEU A 209 -2.76 0.92 0.87
C LEU A 209 -3.27 2.26 1.47
N ASP A 210 -4.28 2.91 0.85
CA ASP A 210 -4.81 4.23 1.25
C ASP A 210 -3.72 5.32 1.41
N ARG A 211 -2.74 5.32 0.50
CA ARG A 211 -1.62 6.28 0.52
C ARG A 211 -1.86 7.50 -0.34
N LEU A 212 -3.00 7.54 -1.04
CA LEU A 212 -3.42 8.63 -1.87
C LEU A 212 -4.30 9.58 -1.08
N LYS A 213 -4.06 10.87 -1.26
CA LYS A 213 -4.91 11.94 -0.75
C LYS A 213 -5.17 12.95 -1.83
N ILE A 214 -6.40 13.47 -1.85
CA ILE A 214 -6.76 14.57 -2.72
C ILE A 214 -6.62 15.87 -1.92
N LYS A 215 -5.91 16.84 -2.50
CA LYS A 215 -5.88 18.21 -2.01
C LYS A 215 -6.60 19.11 -2.99
N TYR A 216 -7.25 20.13 -2.45
CA TYR A 216 -8.03 21.08 -3.23
C TYR A 216 -7.43 22.48 -3.10
N GLN A 217 -7.16 23.12 -4.23
CA GLN A 217 -6.68 24.50 -4.27
C GLN A 217 -7.80 25.43 -4.75
N PRO A 218 -8.15 26.49 -4.01
CA PRO A 218 -9.17 27.44 -4.44
C PRO A 218 -8.66 28.32 -5.59
N VAL A 219 -9.53 28.56 -6.57
CA VAL A 219 -9.32 29.47 -7.70
C VAL A 219 -10.28 30.65 -7.55
N ILE A 220 -9.73 31.86 -7.41
CA ILE A 220 -10.52 33.07 -7.13
C ILE A 220 -10.80 33.82 -8.43
N GLY A 221 -12.08 34.00 -8.75
CA GLY A 221 -12.50 34.88 -9.83
C GLY A 221 -12.24 36.34 -9.50
N LEU A 222 -11.55 37.06 -10.38
CA LEU A 222 -11.20 38.48 -10.18
C LEU A 222 -12.41 39.43 -10.35
N HIS A 223 -13.34 39.06 -11.23
CA HIS A 223 -14.49 39.92 -11.58
C HIS A 223 -15.83 39.39 -11.07
N ASN A 224 -15.96 38.08 -10.88
CA ASN A 224 -17.18 37.46 -10.39
C ASN A 224 -16.83 36.35 -9.39
N GLN A 225 -17.35 36.47 -8.17
CA GLN A 225 -17.16 35.51 -7.09
C GLN A 225 -18.44 34.69 -6.82
N SER A 226 -19.38 34.66 -7.76
CA SER A 226 -20.63 33.88 -7.61
C SER A 226 -20.38 32.38 -7.51
N THR A 227 -19.28 31.90 -8.08
CA THR A 227 -18.91 30.48 -8.13
C THR A 227 -17.58 30.28 -7.41
N GLN A 228 -17.50 29.23 -6.62
CA GLN A 228 -16.27 28.83 -5.92
C GLN A 228 -15.59 27.74 -6.74
N TRP A 229 -14.49 28.10 -7.40
CA TRP A 229 -13.73 27.16 -8.19
C TRP A 229 -12.63 26.51 -7.35
N TYR A 230 -12.43 25.22 -7.57
CA TYR A 230 -11.37 24.45 -6.94
C TYR A 230 -10.66 23.58 -7.97
N ASP A 231 -9.37 23.37 -7.77
CA ASP A 231 -8.56 22.42 -8.52
C ASP A 231 -8.22 21.22 -7.63
N ALA A 232 -8.47 20.01 -8.12
CA ALA A 232 -8.05 18.78 -7.48
C ALA A 232 -6.60 18.43 -7.84
N PHE A 233 -5.82 18.02 -6.84
CA PHE A 233 -4.47 17.50 -6.98
C PHE A 233 -4.35 16.21 -6.18
N VAL A 234 -3.65 15.22 -6.73
CA VAL A 234 -3.41 13.95 -6.05
C VAL A 234 -2.02 13.98 -5.43
N PHE A 235 -1.96 13.70 -4.14
CA PHE A 235 -0.72 13.54 -3.40
C PHE A 235 -0.55 12.08 -3.00
N MET A 236 0.66 11.57 -3.19
CA MET A 236 1.06 10.25 -2.72
C MET A 236 2.04 10.40 -1.57
N ARG A 237 1.82 9.63 -0.50
CA ARG A 237 2.75 9.57 0.62
C ARG A 237 3.80 8.47 0.40
N ASN A 238 5.08 8.86 0.39
CA ASN A 238 6.20 7.93 0.26
C ASN A 238 6.61 7.29 1.60
N ASP A 239 7.60 6.39 1.56
CA ASP A 239 8.10 5.62 2.71
C ASP A 239 8.70 6.48 3.84
N ALA A 240 9.17 7.68 3.51
CA ALA A 240 9.67 8.65 4.48
C ALA A 240 8.55 9.48 5.12
N GLY A 241 7.29 9.22 4.74
CA GLY A 241 6.12 9.96 5.17
C GLY A 241 5.97 11.31 4.50
N VAL A 242 6.80 11.61 3.48
CA VAL A 242 6.76 12.84 2.70
C VAL A 242 5.67 12.72 1.66
N GLU A 243 4.82 13.74 1.56
CA GLU A 243 3.80 13.84 0.53
C GLU A 243 4.42 14.45 -0.73
N GLN A 244 4.26 13.79 -1.86
CA GLN A 244 4.70 14.25 -3.17
C GLN A 244 3.50 14.31 -4.12
N ASP A 245 3.51 15.25 -5.07
CA ASP A 245 2.51 15.29 -6.13
C ASP A 245 2.58 14.01 -6.97
N ALA A 246 1.43 13.37 -7.17
CA ALA A 246 1.37 12.13 -7.92
C ALA A 246 1.67 12.37 -9.41
N ALA A 247 1.29 13.49 -10.00
CA ALA A 247 1.59 13.79 -11.40
C ALA A 247 3.11 13.90 -11.61
N GLU A 248 3.82 14.67 -10.77
CA GLU A 248 5.28 14.77 -10.83
C GLU A 248 5.96 13.41 -10.61
N LEU A 249 5.43 12.61 -9.69
CA LEU A 249 5.94 11.26 -9.45
C LEU A 249 5.74 10.35 -10.66
N LEU A 250 4.55 10.34 -11.26
CA LEU A 250 4.25 9.54 -12.44
C LEU A 250 5.10 9.91 -13.65
N GLU A 251 5.34 11.21 -13.84
CA GLU A 251 6.24 11.75 -14.87
C GLU A 251 7.68 11.26 -14.61
N SER A 252 8.17 11.41 -13.37
CA SER A 252 9.53 10.99 -12.99
C SER A 252 9.79 9.49 -13.16
N LEU A 253 8.73 8.68 -13.07
CA LEU A 253 8.77 7.23 -13.23
C LEU A 253 8.52 6.79 -14.68
N GLY A 254 8.07 7.69 -15.55
CA GLY A 254 7.78 7.40 -16.96
C GLY A 254 6.56 6.50 -17.19
N ILE A 255 5.59 6.49 -16.27
CA ILE A 255 4.45 5.54 -16.26
C ILE A 255 3.13 6.23 -16.58
N GLU A 256 3.18 7.48 -17.04
CA GLU A 256 1.99 8.28 -17.37
C GLU A 256 1.01 7.63 -18.36
N LYS A 257 1.43 6.57 -19.06
CA LYS A 257 0.68 5.85 -20.09
C LYS A 257 -0.10 4.62 -19.59
N ASP A 258 0.18 4.12 -18.39
CA ASP A 258 -0.41 2.88 -17.85
C ASP A 258 -1.16 3.08 -16.52
N ASN A 259 -1.80 4.24 -16.31
CA ASN A 259 -2.34 4.64 -15.01
C ASN A 259 -3.81 5.06 -15.01
N VAL A 260 -4.63 4.56 -15.95
CA VAL A 260 -6.08 4.82 -16.02
C VAL A 260 -6.80 4.57 -14.69
N ALA A 261 -6.34 3.60 -13.90
CA ALA A 261 -6.91 3.29 -12.58
C ALA A 261 -6.82 4.48 -11.60
N LEU A 262 -5.75 5.27 -11.67
CA LEU A 262 -5.60 6.46 -10.81
C LEU A 262 -6.60 7.54 -11.21
N ASP A 263 -6.80 7.78 -12.50
CA ASP A 263 -7.81 8.73 -12.99
C ASP A 263 -9.22 8.28 -12.58
N GLN A 264 -9.53 6.99 -12.68
CA GLN A 264 -10.82 6.44 -12.23
C GLN A 264 -11.05 6.65 -10.74
N TRP A 265 -10.02 6.38 -9.92
CA TRP A 265 -10.07 6.61 -8.48
C TRP A 265 -10.24 8.10 -8.17
N LEU A 266 -9.47 8.98 -8.80
CA LEU A 266 -9.54 10.42 -8.61
C LEU A 266 -10.93 10.97 -8.94
N VAL A 267 -11.50 10.56 -10.08
CA VAL A 267 -12.85 10.95 -10.50
C VAL A 267 -13.89 10.49 -9.49
N SER A 268 -13.84 9.22 -9.07
CA SER A 268 -14.81 8.65 -8.11
C SER A 268 -14.78 9.39 -6.78
N GLN A 269 -13.57 9.57 -6.22
CA GLN A 269 -13.38 10.32 -4.97
C GLN A 269 -13.79 11.79 -5.09
N SER A 270 -13.56 12.41 -6.26
CA SER A 270 -13.98 13.79 -6.51
C SER A 270 -15.51 13.92 -6.58
N ILE A 271 -16.19 12.96 -7.19
CA ILE A 271 -17.66 12.88 -7.22
C ILE A 271 -18.21 12.72 -5.80
N ASP A 272 -17.64 11.81 -5.01
CA ASP A 272 -18.07 11.56 -3.63
C ASP A 272 -17.90 12.83 -2.77
N ALA A 273 -16.74 13.50 -2.86
CA ALA A 273 -16.49 14.75 -2.16
C ALA A 273 -17.46 15.87 -2.58
N LEU A 274 -17.73 16.00 -3.88
CA LEU A 274 -18.68 16.99 -4.41
C LEU A 274 -20.12 16.71 -4.01
N SER A 275 -20.54 15.44 -3.98
CA SER A 275 -21.93 15.06 -3.70
C SER A 275 -22.42 15.59 -2.34
N SER A 276 -21.52 15.59 -1.35
CA SER A 276 -21.79 16.13 -0.01
C SER A 276 -21.81 17.66 0.00
N LEU A 277 -20.92 18.31 -0.74
CA LEU A 277 -20.72 19.76 -0.72
C LEU A 277 -21.73 20.54 -1.56
N VAL A 278 -22.12 20.00 -2.71
CA VAL A 278 -23.05 20.66 -3.65
C VAL A 278 -24.44 20.80 -3.05
N TYR A 279 -24.84 19.91 -2.14
CA TYR A 279 -26.10 20.04 -1.40
C TYR A 279 -26.12 21.28 -0.50
N GLU A 280 -24.98 21.61 0.13
CA GLU A 280 -24.85 22.77 1.03
C GLU A 280 -24.56 24.05 0.25
N ASN A 281 -23.79 23.97 -0.84
CA ASN A 281 -23.41 25.10 -1.67
C ASN A 281 -23.45 24.74 -3.17
N PRO A 282 -24.54 25.08 -3.88
CA PRO A 282 -24.73 24.69 -5.27
C PRO A 282 -23.80 25.43 -6.25
N ASN A 283 -23.03 26.42 -5.78
CA ASN A 283 -22.14 27.22 -6.62
C ASN A 283 -20.67 26.77 -6.57
N ILE A 284 -20.39 25.53 -6.13
CA ILE A 284 -19.04 24.96 -6.14
C ILE A 284 -18.79 24.31 -7.51
N SER A 285 -17.60 24.53 -8.07
CA SER A 285 -17.13 23.89 -9.29
C SER A 285 -15.71 23.35 -9.08
N LEU A 286 -15.54 22.04 -9.26
CA LEU A 286 -14.25 21.36 -9.11
C LEU A 286 -13.67 20.99 -10.47
N SER A 287 -12.40 21.29 -10.69
CA SER A 287 -11.63 20.87 -11.86
C SER A 287 -10.79 19.65 -11.52
N VAL A 288 -11.04 18.56 -12.24
CA VAL A 288 -10.34 17.28 -12.07
C VAL A 288 -9.33 17.11 -13.21
N PRO A 289 -8.03 16.95 -12.92
CA PRO A 289 -7.02 16.69 -13.94
C PRO A 289 -7.15 15.28 -14.51
N LEU A 290 -6.93 15.16 -15.82
CA LEU A 290 -6.88 13.90 -16.56
C LEU A 290 -5.48 13.67 -17.10
N THR A 291 -4.93 12.49 -16.85
CA THR A 291 -3.61 12.10 -17.37
C THR A 291 -3.65 11.72 -18.86
N ALA A 292 -2.48 11.59 -19.48
CA ALA A 292 -2.35 11.09 -20.84
C ALA A 292 -2.95 9.69 -21.05
N SER A 293 -2.92 8.84 -20.01
CA SER A 293 -3.58 7.52 -20.00
C SER A 293 -5.08 7.64 -20.20
N ALA A 294 -5.75 8.47 -19.39
CA ALA A 294 -7.19 8.71 -19.45
C ALA A 294 -7.64 9.32 -20.79
N VAL A 295 -6.87 10.26 -21.32
CA VAL A 295 -7.10 10.85 -22.65
C VAL A 295 -6.99 9.79 -23.75
N SER A 296 -6.08 8.84 -23.57
CA SER A 296 -5.76 7.84 -24.60
C SER A 296 -6.71 6.64 -24.65
N ASP A 297 -7.44 6.37 -23.57
CA ASP A 297 -8.35 5.23 -23.42
C ASP A 297 -9.79 5.61 -23.76
N GLU A 298 -10.32 5.05 -24.86
CA GLU A 298 -11.70 5.31 -25.28
C GLU A 298 -12.73 4.78 -24.28
N LYS A 299 -12.43 3.69 -23.57
CA LYS A 299 -13.35 3.11 -22.57
C LYS A 299 -13.44 3.99 -21.33
N PHE A 300 -12.36 4.67 -20.97
CA PHE A 300 -12.33 5.60 -19.86
C PHE A 300 -13.30 6.76 -20.08
N VAL A 301 -13.35 7.32 -21.30
CA VAL A 301 -14.23 8.45 -21.60
C VAL A 301 -15.70 8.10 -21.44
N ASP A 302 -16.10 6.94 -21.97
CA ASP A 302 -17.48 6.49 -21.87
C ASP A 302 -17.84 6.19 -20.40
N TRP A 303 -16.94 5.52 -19.66
CA TRP A 303 -17.07 5.30 -18.22
C TRP A 303 -17.17 6.61 -17.42
N LEU A 304 -16.36 7.62 -17.75
CA LEU A 304 -16.35 8.91 -17.09
C LEU A 304 -17.70 9.61 -17.22
N ILE A 305 -18.24 9.64 -18.44
CA ILE A 305 -19.54 10.26 -18.73
C ILE A 305 -20.65 9.53 -17.97
N GLU A 306 -20.69 8.20 -18.04
CA GLU A 306 -21.69 7.39 -17.34
C GLU A 306 -21.62 7.57 -15.82
N THR A 307 -20.41 7.59 -15.25
CA THR A 307 -20.19 7.72 -13.80
C THR A 307 -20.65 9.08 -13.29
N VAL A 308 -20.29 10.15 -14.00
CA VAL A 308 -20.70 11.51 -13.59
C VAL A 308 -22.21 11.69 -13.77
N GLN A 309 -22.81 11.17 -14.85
CA GLN A 309 -24.26 11.22 -15.03
C GLN A 309 -25.02 10.43 -13.96
N ALA A 310 -24.51 9.25 -13.59
CA ALA A 310 -25.10 8.42 -12.54
C ALA A 310 -25.04 9.09 -11.16
N SER A 311 -24.05 9.95 -10.90
CA SER A 311 -23.92 10.68 -9.63
C SER A 311 -25.03 11.73 -9.40
N GLY A 312 -25.71 12.16 -10.45
CA GLY A 312 -26.74 13.21 -10.36
C GLY A 312 -26.21 14.61 -10.04
N LEU A 313 -24.89 14.82 -10.09
CA LEU A 313 -24.28 16.13 -9.87
C LEU A 313 -24.73 17.15 -10.93
N PRO A 314 -24.92 18.43 -10.55
CA PRO A 314 -25.09 19.51 -11.52
C PRO A 314 -23.91 19.53 -12.50
N LYS A 315 -24.18 19.66 -13.80
CA LYS A 315 -23.13 19.60 -14.83
C LYS A 315 -22.06 20.69 -14.66
N ASP A 316 -22.42 21.82 -14.05
CA ASP A 316 -21.51 22.93 -13.78
C ASP A 316 -20.60 22.71 -12.55
N SER A 317 -20.89 21.72 -11.70
CA SER A 317 -20.13 21.49 -10.47
C SER A 317 -18.84 20.70 -10.68
N ILE A 318 -18.66 20.09 -11.84
CA ILE A 318 -17.45 19.35 -12.20
C ILE A 318 -16.99 19.73 -13.60
N SER A 319 -15.67 19.87 -13.73
CA SER A 319 -14.99 20.16 -14.98
C SER A 319 -13.75 19.28 -15.10
N PHE A 320 -13.31 19.03 -16.33
CA PHE A 320 -12.14 18.19 -16.59
C PHE A 320 -11.03 19.02 -17.21
N ASN A 321 -9.81 18.87 -16.69
CA ASN A 321 -8.65 19.57 -17.23
C ASN A 321 -7.60 18.61 -17.79
N VAL A 322 -6.90 19.07 -18.83
CA VAL A 322 -5.78 18.37 -19.47
C VAL A 322 -4.61 19.35 -19.55
N SER A 323 -3.38 18.89 -19.37
CA SER A 323 -2.20 19.75 -19.53
C SER A 323 -1.99 20.13 -21.00
N ALA A 324 -1.41 21.29 -21.27
CA ALA A 324 -1.09 21.76 -22.61
C ALA A 324 -0.12 20.80 -23.33
N GLU A 325 0.79 20.18 -22.58
CA GLU A 325 1.69 19.15 -23.08
C GLU A 325 0.95 17.89 -23.56
N HIS A 326 -0.01 17.39 -22.77
CA HIS A 326 -0.85 16.26 -23.18
C HIS A 326 -1.75 16.63 -24.36
N ALA A 327 -2.31 17.84 -24.33
CA ALA A 327 -3.11 18.39 -25.42
C ALA A 327 -2.34 18.40 -26.75
N GLN A 328 -1.09 18.87 -26.73
CA GLN A 328 -0.22 18.90 -27.91
C GLN A 328 0.24 17.50 -28.35
N SER A 329 0.62 16.66 -27.39
CA SER A 329 1.15 15.31 -27.68
C SER A 329 0.06 14.33 -28.17
N TYR A 330 -1.19 14.55 -27.78
CA TYR A 330 -2.32 13.66 -28.07
C TYR A 330 -3.51 14.40 -28.72
N GLU A 331 -3.24 15.41 -29.55
CA GLU A 331 -4.23 16.35 -30.13
C GLU A 331 -5.51 15.66 -30.63
N ALA A 332 -5.38 14.66 -31.52
CA ALA A 332 -6.55 13.99 -32.10
C ALA A 332 -7.42 13.27 -31.05
N LYS A 333 -6.82 12.74 -29.97
CA LYS A 333 -7.54 12.07 -28.89
C LYS A 333 -8.13 13.09 -27.91
N CYS A 334 -7.36 14.11 -27.53
CA CYS A 334 -7.83 15.25 -26.74
C CYS A 334 -9.05 15.93 -27.37
N ARG A 335 -8.99 16.18 -28.68
CA ARG A 335 -10.11 16.76 -29.43
C ARG A 335 -11.36 15.89 -29.34
N LYS A 336 -11.24 14.58 -29.56
CA LYS A 336 -12.37 13.64 -29.40
C LYS A 336 -12.93 13.62 -27.98
N LEU A 337 -12.06 13.57 -26.97
CA LEU A 337 -12.42 13.62 -25.55
C LEU A 337 -13.23 14.89 -25.25
N PHE A 338 -12.70 16.06 -25.64
CA PHE A 338 -13.37 17.34 -25.40
C PHE A 338 -14.69 17.45 -26.13
N THR A 339 -14.78 17.00 -27.39
CA THR A 339 -16.04 16.96 -28.12
C THR A 339 -17.09 16.13 -27.36
N LYS A 340 -16.74 14.91 -26.93
CA LYS A 340 -17.66 14.05 -26.17
C LYS A 340 -18.09 14.70 -24.84
N LEU A 341 -17.15 15.29 -24.09
CA LEU A 341 -17.45 15.93 -22.81
C LEU A 341 -18.35 17.16 -22.99
N LEU A 342 -18.08 17.99 -23.99
CA LEU A 342 -18.88 19.18 -24.32
C LEU A 342 -20.29 18.81 -24.81
N GLU A 343 -20.42 17.79 -25.66
CA GLU A 343 -21.72 17.27 -26.14
C GLU A 343 -22.59 16.77 -24.97
N ASN A 344 -21.97 16.25 -23.91
CA ASN A 344 -22.66 15.82 -22.69
C ASN A 344 -22.90 16.96 -21.68
N GLY A 345 -22.41 18.17 -21.98
CA GLY A 345 -22.62 19.39 -21.19
C GLY A 345 -21.60 19.61 -20.08
N PHE A 346 -20.46 18.92 -20.11
CA PHE A 346 -19.37 19.13 -19.16
C PHE A 346 -18.42 20.23 -19.64
N LYS A 347 -17.84 20.97 -18.68
CA LYS A 347 -16.81 21.97 -18.98
C LYS A 347 -15.44 21.30 -19.07
N THR A 348 -14.64 21.74 -20.03
CA THR A 348 -13.26 21.29 -20.19
C THR A 348 -12.30 22.48 -20.10
N THR A 349 -11.06 22.23 -19.67
CA THR A 349 -10.03 23.27 -19.51
C THR A 349 -8.67 22.73 -19.90
N ILE A 350 -7.80 23.59 -20.41
CA ILE A 350 -6.39 23.26 -20.67
C ILE A 350 -5.53 24.05 -19.69
N LYS A 351 -4.59 23.37 -19.02
CA LYS A 351 -3.66 23.98 -18.05
C LYS A 351 -2.24 24.01 -18.58
N GLY A 352 -1.44 24.97 -18.10
CA GLY A 352 -0.01 25.05 -18.47
C GLY A 352 0.23 25.56 -19.90
N VAL A 353 -0.72 26.32 -20.46
CA VAL A 353 -0.56 26.96 -21.78
C VAL A 353 0.52 28.02 -21.68
N ALA A 354 1.62 27.83 -22.42
CA ALA A 354 2.68 28.83 -22.55
C ALA A 354 2.25 29.93 -23.53
N SER A 355 2.70 31.17 -23.31
CA SER A 355 2.38 32.34 -24.15
C SER A 355 2.75 32.18 -25.63
N GLU A 356 3.66 31.25 -25.93
CA GLU A 356 4.19 30.96 -27.25
C GLU A 356 3.50 29.80 -27.97
N GLN A 357 2.59 29.09 -27.30
CA GLN A 357 1.78 28.03 -27.90
C GLN A 357 0.49 28.63 -28.50
N THR A 358 0.42 28.74 -29.83
CA THR A 358 -0.74 29.32 -30.53
C THR A 358 -1.79 28.31 -30.98
N ASP A 359 -1.42 27.03 -31.14
CA ASP A 359 -2.30 25.92 -31.53
C ASP A 359 -2.11 24.74 -30.57
N ILE A 360 -3.05 24.51 -29.66
CA ILE A 360 -2.88 23.54 -28.54
C ILE A 360 -3.87 22.38 -28.62
N VAL A 361 -5.07 22.58 -29.15
CA VAL A 361 -6.05 21.51 -29.40
C VAL A 361 -6.88 21.81 -30.63
#